data_AF-A0A2P4XXW3-F1
#
_entry.id   AF-A0A2P4XXW3-F1
#
_cell.length_a   1.000
_cell.length_b   1.000
_cell.length_c   1.000
_cell.angle_alpha   90.00
_cell.angle_beta   90.00
_cell.angle_gamma   90.00
#
_symmetry.space_group_name_H-M   'P 1'
#
loop_
_entity.id
_entity.type
_entity.pdbx_description
1 polymer ?
#
loop_
_entity_poly.entity_id
_entity_poly.type
_entity_poly.pdbx_seq_one_letter_code
_entity_poly.pdbx_strand_id
1 'polypeptide(L)'
;MYLTRASNVALLKTIDILSAPGSEVWGDMAGSAVLQDGELALFKDVTELCKKELGESLFKHGEDDVYDGVFSQLPWEMQVQASLVESGTHFGREWTPTLTRTEKLPVTYNFVLANKPLADVP
;
A
#
# COMPACT_ATOMS: atom_id res chain seq x y z
N MET A 1 4.78 -1.29 0.46
CA MET A 1 5.81 -2.06 -0.28
C MET A 1 7.22 -1.51 0.00
N TYR A 2 8.27 -2.20 -0.44
CA TYR A 2 9.73 -2.02 -0.15
C TYR A 2 10.17 -2.15 1.31
N LEU A 3 9.35 -1.75 2.27
CA LEU A 3 9.58 -1.97 3.69
C LEU A 3 8.93 -3.27 4.15
N THR A 4 9.54 -3.93 5.15
CA THR A 4 8.90 -5.06 5.84
C THR A 4 7.68 -4.59 6.63
N ARG A 5 6.78 -5.51 7.00
CA ARG A 5 5.64 -5.19 7.88
C ARG A 5 6.08 -4.50 9.17
N ALA A 6 7.11 -5.03 9.84
CA ALA A 6 7.63 -4.46 11.07
C ALA A 6 8.15 -3.03 10.89
N SER A 7 8.84 -2.76 9.78
CA SER A 7 9.32 -1.42 9.44
C SER A 7 8.17 -0.45 9.16
N ASN A 8 7.12 -0.89 8.46
CA ASN A 8 5.91 -0.06 8.24
C ASN A 8 5.21 0.27 9.56
N VAL A 9 5.07 -0.70 10.47
CA VAL A 9 4.47 -0.46 11.80
C VAL A 9 5.30 0.55 12.59
N ALA A 10 6.63 0.41 12.59
CA ALA A 10 7.52 1.36 13.27
C ALA A 10 7.41 2.77 12.66
N LEU A 11 7.31 2.88 11.34
CA LEU A 11 7.10 4.15 10.64
C LEU A 11 5.78 4.81 11.05
N LEU A 12 4.66 4.08 11.00
CA LEU A 12 3.35 4.62 11.37
C LEU A 12 3.29 5.08 12.84
N LYS A 13 3.90 4.33 13.76
CA LYS A 13 4.03 4.76 15.17
C LYS A 13 4.86 6.03 15.31
N THR A 14 5.91 6.16 14.52
CA THR A 14 6.75 7.37 14.53
C THR A 14 5.99 8.58 14.00
N ILE A 15 5.20 8.39 12.93
CA ILE A 15 4.29 9.42 12.40
C ILE A 15 3.30 9.83 13.49
N ASP A 16 2.65 8.87 14.15
CA ASP A 16 1.70 9.18 15.22
C ASP A 16 2.30 10.04 16.33
N ILE A 17 3.47 9.65 16.85
CA ILE A 17 4.14 10.35 17.95
C ILE A 17 4.53 11.78 17.55
N LEU A 18 4.93 12.01 16.30
CA LEU A 18 5.47 13.29 15.84
C LEU A 18 4.41 14.23 15.24
N SER A 19 3.22 13.73 14.94
CA SER A 19 2.15 14.51 14.31
C SER A 19 1.28 15.23 15.35
N ALA A 20 1.04 16.52 15.11
CA ALA A 20 0.08 17.31 15.88
C ALA A 20 -1.37 16.89 15.57
N PRO A 21 -2.34 17.18 16.46
CA PRO A 21 -3.76 16.97 16.16
C PRO A 21 -4.20 17.65 14.86
N GLY A 22 -5.05 17.00 14.07
CA GLY A 22 -5.45 17.47 12.74
C GLY A 22 -4.42 17.25 11.63
N SER A 23 -3.31 16.55 11.90
CA SER A 23 -2.38 16.14 10.85
C SER A 23 -3.01 15.11 9.91
N GLU A 24 -2.52 15.07 8.68
CA GLU A 24 -2.94 14.12 7.65
C GLU A 24 -1.74 13.30 7.17
N VAL A 25 -1.97 12.04 6.82
CA VAL A 25 -1.00 11.19 6.12
C VAL A 25 -1.66 10.51 4.93
N TRP A 26 -0.98 10.58 3.79
CA TRP A 26 -1.34 9.88 2.58
C TRP A 26 -0.37 8.71 2.37
N GLY A 27 -0.89 7.58 1.89
CA GLY A 27 -0.04 6.47 1.50
C GLY A 27 -0.67 5.56 0.47
N ASP A 28 0.19 4.92 -0.31
CA ASP A 28 -0.16 3.87 -1.25
C ASP A 28 0.09 2.48 -0.64
N MET A 29 -0.82 1.57 -0.95
CA MET A 29 -0.72 0.15 -0.62
C MET A 29 -0.85 -0.69 -1.89
N ALA A 30 -0.13 -1.80 -1.92
CA ALA A 30 -0.30 -2.82 -2.94
C ALA A 30 -0.61 -4.17 -2.29
N GLY A 31 -1.44 -4.93 -3.00
CA GLY A 31 -1.92 -6.25 -2.61
C GLY A 31 -0.82 -7.30 -2.53
N SER A 32 -1.14 -8.44 -1.92
CA SER A 32 -0.19 -9.53 -1.67
C SER A 32 0.37 -10.15 -2.95
N ALA A 33 -0.35 -10.02 -4.07
CA ALA A 33 0.08 -10.49 -5.39
C ALA A 33 1.44 -9.94 -5.85
N VAL A 34 1.84 -8.75 -5.37
CA VAL A 34 3.17 -8.17 -5.65
C VAL A 34 4.33 -8.98 -5.08
N LEU A 35 4.06 -9.85 -4.09
CA LEU A 35 5.07 -10.71 -3.46
C LEU A 35 5.24 -12.04 -4.20
N GLN A 36 4.34 -12.37 -5.13
CA GLN A 36 4.31 -13.67 -5.79
C GLN A 36 5.16 -13.63 -7.06
N ASP A 37 6.30 -14.34 -7.05
CA ASP A 37 7.22 -14.42 -8.18
C ASP A 37 6.48 -14.87 -9.46
N GLY A 38 6.49 -14.00 -10.47
CA GLY A 38 5.92 -14.28 -11.79
C GLY A 38 4.41 -14.04 -11.94
N GLU A 39 3.69 -13.63 -10.89
CA GLU A 39 2.27 -13.25 -11.03
C GLU A 39 2.10 -11.88 -11.68
N LEU A 40 3.08 -10.98 -11.55
CA LEU A 40 3.03 -9.65 -12.13
C LEU A 40 4.10 -9.48 -13.22
N ALA A 41 3.67 -9.49 -14.49
CA ALA A 41 4.58 -9.22 -15.61
C ALA A 41 5.19 -7.81 -15.54
N LEU A 42 4.46 -6.84 -14.98
CA LEU A 42 4.87 -5.44 -14.87
C LEU A 42 6.20 -5.23 -14.14
N PHE A 43 6.48 -6.05 -13.13
CA PHE A 43 7.66 -5.89 -12.27
C PHE A 43 8.71 -6.98 -12.46
N LYS A 44 8.52 -7.88 -13.42
CA LYS A 44 9.34 -9.08 -13.59
C LYS A 44 10.84 -8.72 -13.71
N ASP A 45 11.18 -7.87 -14.67
CA ASP A 45 12.57 -7.56 -14.99
C ASP A 45 13.28 -6.85 -13.81
N VAL A 46 12.57 -5.95 -13.13
CA VAL A 46 13.12 -5.24 -11.95
C VAL A 46 13.27 -6.19 -10.76
N THR A 47 12.31 -7.09 -10.55
CA THR A 47 12.38 -8.08 -9.46
C THR A 47 13.52 -9.07 -9.68
N GLU A 48 13.69 -9.56 -10.92
CA GLU A 48 14.81 -10.43 -11.29
C GLU A 48 16.17 -9.73 -11.11
N LEU A 49 16.26 -8.45 -11.51
CA LEU A 49 17.46 -7.65 -11.31
C LEU A 49 17.77 -7.44 -9.83
N CYS A 50 16.79 -7.06 -9.00
CA CYS A 50 16.98 -6.93 -7.54
C CYS A 50 17.47 -8.24 -6.91
N LYS A 51 16.87 -9.36 -7.29
CA LYS A 51 17.27 -10.69 -6.79
C LYS A 51 18.70 -11.03 -7.20
N LYS A 52 19.08 -10.71 -8.44
CA LYS A 52 20.43 -10.97 -8.99
C LYS A 52 21.52 -10.11 -8.35
N GLU A 53 21.26 -8.81 -8.18
CA GLU A 53 22.28 -7.83 -7.77
C GLU A 53 22.33 -7.64 -6.25
N LEU A 54 21.19 -7.75 -5.56
CA LEU A 54 21.07 -7.49 -4.11
C LEU A 54 20.78 -8.75 -3.29
N GLY A 55 20.42 -9.87 -3.94
CA GLY A 55 20.01 -11.10 -3.25
C GLY A 55 18.65 -10.99 -2.54
N GLU A 56 17.89 -9.91 -2.78
CA GLU A 56 16.61 -9.63 -2.13
C GLU A 56 15.49 -9.44 -3.14
N SER A 57 14.26 -9.78 -2.75
CA SER A 57 13.07 -9.43 -3.52
C SER A 57 12.81 -7.92 -3.44
N LEU A 58 12.39 -7.32 -4.57
CA LEU A 58 12.04 -5.90 -4.66
C LEU A 58 10.95 -5.54 -3.64
N PHE A 59 9.89 -6.32 -3.60
CA PHE A 59 8.75 -6.08 -2.72
C PHE A 59 8.87 -6.91 -1.44
N LYS A 60 8.84 -6.22 -0.29
CA LYS A 60 9.01 -6.84 1.04
C LYS A 60 7.70 -7.03 1.81
N HIS A 61 6.62 -6.40 1.36
CA HIS A 61 5.32 -6.45 2.02
C HIS A 61 4.19 -5.96 1.09
N GLY A 62 3.08 -6.69 1.07
CA GLY A 62 1.82 -6.34 0.40
C GLY A 62 0.65 -6.96 1.16
N GLU A 63 -0.49 -6.27 1.17
CA GLU A 63 -1.70 -6.63 1.91
C GLU A 63 -2.92 -6.22 1.09
N ASP A 64 -3.93 -7.08 1.02
CA ASP A 64 -5.11 -6.87 0.17
C ASP A 64 -6.22 -6.07 0.87
N ASP A 65 -6.29 -6.12 2.20
CA ASP A 65 -7.21 -5.34 3.02
C ASP A 65 -6.46 -4.21 3.75
N VAL A 66 -6.91 -2.97 3.54
CA VAL A 66 -6.34 -1.78 4.17
C VAL A 66 -6.78 -1.65 5.64
N TYR A 67 -8.04 -1.99 5.94
CA TYR A 67 -8.64 -1.79 7.26
C TYR A 67 -8.16 -2.81 8.29
N ASP A 68 -7.81 -4.01 7.83
CA ASP A 68 -7.18 -5.05 8.66
C ASP A 68 -5.65 -5.12 8.49
N GLY A 69 -5.08 -4.27 7.62
CA GLY A 69 -3.66 -4.23 7.28
C GLY A 69 -2.81 -3.36 8.22
N VAL A 70 -1.66 -2.90 7.72
CA VAL A 70 -0.69 -2.13 8.51
C VAL A 70 -1.21 -0.76 8.91
N PHE A 71 -2.05 -0.13 8.09
CA PHE A 71 -2.64 1.18 8.41
C PHE A 71 -3.59 1.12 9.61
N SER A 72 -4.19 -0.04 9.92
CA SER A 72 -4.96 -0.27 11.15
C SER A 72 -4.18 0.01 12.44
N GLN A 73 -2.83 0.01 12.35
CA GLN A 73 -1.95 0.26 13.49
C GLN A 73 -1.84 1.76 13.82
N LEU A 74 -2.34 2.63 12.96
CA LEU A 74 -2.44 4.06 13.20
C LEU A 74 -3.82 4.36 13.81
N PRO A 75 -3.91 4.88 15.05
CA PRO A 75 -5.19 5.10 15.73
C PRO A 75 -5.87 6.39 15.24
N TRP A 76 -5.94 6.57 13.92
CA TRP A 76 -6.43 7.75 13.22
C TRP A 76 -7.67 7.39 12.41
N GLU A 77 -8.48 8.38 12.05
CA GLU A 77 -9.60 8.14 11.15
C GLU A 77 -9.07 7.90 9.74
N MET A 78 -9.43 6.77 9.12
CA MET A 78 -8.86 6.35 7.85
C MET A 78 -9.95 6.20 6.78
N GLN A 79 -9.64 6.65 5.57
CA GLN A 79 -10.48 6.51 4.40
C GLN A 79 -9.66 6.04 3.20
N VAL A 80 -10.17 5.03 2.48
CA VAL A 80 -9.67 4.69 1.14
C VAL A 80 -10.18 5.73 0.15
N GLN A 81 -9.26 6.49 -0.43
CA GLN A 81 -9.53 7.58 -1.39
C GLN A 81 -9.70 7.06 -2.81
N ALA A 82 -8.97 5.99 -3.16
CA ALA A 82 -9.12 5.31 -4.43
C ALA A 82 -8.70 3.84 -4.30
N SER A 83 -9.40 2.97 -5.02
CA SER A 83 -9.03 1.57 -5.22
C SER A 83 -8.95 1.29 -6.72
N LEU A 84 -7.80 0.80 -7.18
CA LEU A 84 -7.55 0.49 -8.58
C LEU A 84 -7.92 -0.97 -8.94
N VAL A 85 -8.71 -1.63 -8.10
CA VAL A 85 -9.16 -3.02 -8.33
C VAL A 85 -10.17 -3.11 -9.48
N GLU A 86 -10.94 -2.04 -9.71
CA GLU A 86 -11.93 -1.94 -10.78
C GLU A 86 -11.46 -1.00 -11.90
N SER A 87 -11.88 -1.30 -13.13
CA SER A 87 -11.68 -0.40 -14.27
C SER A 87 -12.48 0.89 -14.11
N GLY A 88 -11.94 2.00 -14.61
CA GLY A 88 -12.66 3.27 -14.62
C GLY A 88 -11.72 4.46 -14.79
N THR A 89 -12.26 5.66 -14.64
CA THR A 89 -11.46 6.88 -14.66
C THR A 89 -10.90 7.17 -13.27
N HIS A 90 -9.60 7.02 -13.09
CA HIS A 90 -8.89 7.34 -11.85
C HIS A 90 -7.91 8.49 -12.12
N PHE A 91 -7.94 9.54 -11.27
CA PHE A 91 -7.07 10.71 -11.41
C PHE A 91 -7.08 11.36 -12.81
N GLY A 92 -8.25 11.36 -13.47
CA GLY A 92 -8.43 11.89 -14.83
C GLY A 92 -7.84 11.03 -15.95
N ARG A 93 -7.50 9.76 -15.67
CA ARG A 93 -7.01 8.81 -16.67
C ARG A 93 -7.84 7.52 -16.65
N GLU A 94 -8.07 6.97 -17.84
CA GLU A 94 -8.66 5.64 -17.96
C GLU A 94 -7.69 4.59 -17.42
N TRP A 95 -8.22 3.71 -16.58
CA TRP A 95 -7.48 2.64 -15.93
C TRP A 95 -8.09 1.29 -16.27
N THR A 96 -7.21 0.36 -16.63
CA THR A 96 -7.53 -1.06 -16.73
C THR A 96 -6.77 -1.78 -15.60
N PRO A 97 -7.45 -2.55 -14.74
CA PRO A 97 -6.81 -3.25 -13.62
C PRO A 97 -5.67 -4.14 -14.09
N THR A 98 -4.56 -4.10 -13.34
CA THR A 98 -3.52 -5.12 -13.50
C THR A 98 -4.07 -6.44 -12.98
N LEU A 99 -3.91 -7.51 -13.74
CA LEU A 99 -4.37 -8.84 -13.36
C LEU A 99 -3.19 -9.74 -13.01
N THR A 100 -3.38 -10.62 -12.02
CA THR A 100 -2.46 -11.73 -11.76
C THR A 100 -2.36 -12.62 -13.00
N ARG A 101 -1.17 -13.19 -13.24
CA ARG A 101 -0.91 -13.95 -14.46
C ARG A 101 -1.74 -15.23 -14.48
N THR A 102 -1.82 -15.92 -13.35
CA THR A 102 -2.38 -17.28 -13.27
C THR A 102 -3.90 -17.24 -13.11
N GLU A 103 -4.39 -16.57 -12.08
CA GLU A 103 -5.82 -16.58 -11.72
C GLU A 103 -6.63 -15.47 -12.41
N LYS A 104 -5.96 -14.52 -13.09
CA LYS A 104 -6.57 -13.35 -13.72
C LYS A 104 -7.38 -12.50 -12.74
N LEU A 105 -6.98 -12.49 -11.48
CA LEU A 105 -7.61 -11.67 -10.45
C LEU A 105 -7.02 -10.26 -10.48
N PRO A 106 -7.82 -9.21 -10.28
CA PRO A 106 -7.31 -7.86 -10.12
C PRO A 106 -6.32 -7.74 -8.96
N VAL A 107 -5.24 -7.03 -9.20
CA VAL A 107 -4.23 -6.72 -8.18
C VAL A 107 -4.69 -5.48 -7.45
N THR A 108 -4.75 -5.58 -6.13
CA THR A 108 -5.13 -4.46 -5.27
C THR A 108 -4.06 -3.37 -5.30
N TYR A 109 -4.46 -2.14 -5.62
CA TYR A 109 -3.70 -0.94 -5.29
C TYR A 109 -4.66 0.07 -4.66
N ASN A 110 -4.38 0.48 -3.43
CA ASN A 110 -5.23 1.40 -2.68
C ASN A 110 -4.45 2.65 -2.30
N PHE A 111 -5.13 3.80 -2.37
CA PHE A 111 -4.64 5.07 -1.88
C PHE A 111 -5.45 5.46 -0.65
N VAL A 112 -4.74 5.75 0.43
CA VAL A 112 -5.32 5.89 1.76
C VAL A 112 -4.99 7.29 2.28
N LEU A 113 -5.99 7.92 2.88
CA LEU A 113 -5.85 9.11 3.71
C LEU A 113 -6.17 8.70 5.15
N ALA A 114 -5.27 9.03 6.08
CA ALA A 114 -5.56 8.96 7.50
C ALA A 114 -5.42 10.35 8.15
N ASN A 115 -6.39 10.70 9.00
CA ASN A 115 -6.52 11.98 9.66
C ASN A 115 -6.39 11.79 11.17
N LYS A 116 -5.43 12.49 11.78
CA LYS A 116 -5.29 12.50 13.23
C LYS A 116 -6.46 13.28 13.81
N PRO A 117 -7.18 12.73 14.81
CA PRO A 117 -8.25 13.44 15.47
C PRO A 117 -7.79 14.81 15.96
N LEU A 118 -8.67 15.79 15.93
CA LEU A 118 -8.45 17.06 16.61
C LEU A 118 -8.28 16.78 18.11
N ALA A 119 -7.45 17.57 18.79
CA ALA A 119 -7.41 17.48 20.24
C ALA A 119 -8.79 17.87 20.74
N ASP A 120 -9.30 17.13 21.74
CA ASP A 120 -10.44 17.60 22.51
C ASP A 120 -10.05 18.98 23.07
N VAL A 121 -10.61 20.03 22.48
CA VAL A 121 -10.47 21.38 23.01
C VAL A 121 -11.39 21.42 24.23
N PRO A 122 -10.86 21.65 25.44
CA PRO A 122 -11.67 21.77 26.64
C PRO A 122 -12.67 22.94 26.57
#